data_AF-A0A4S4DT75-F1
#
_entry.id   AF-A0A4S4DT75-F1
#
_cell.length_a   1.000
_cell.length_b   1.000
_cell.length_c   1.000
_cell.angle_alpha   90.00
_cell.angle_beta   90.00
_cell.angle_gamma   90.00
#
_symmetry.space_group_name_H-M   'P 1'
#
loop_
_entity.id
_entity.type
_entity.pdbx_description
1 polymer ?
#
loop_
_entity_poly.entity_id
_entity_poly.type
_entity_poly.pdbx_seq_one_letter_code
_entity_poly.pdbx_strand_id
1 'polypeptide(L)'
;MIFMSQLSLLWVPKEQVGGSNQVMECEVLKQIAKARGKSVTQACLRWVYEQGGSVLVKSFSKERLKENLHIFDWELSAQDSEMINQLPQKDFLELSSYQMSALINLPRIYGMVKLLEHGKM
;
A
#
# COMPACT_ATOMS: atom_id res chain seq x y z
N MET A 1 -10.26 -8.76 -5.24
CA MET A 1 -8.85 -9.14 -5.03
C MET A 1 -7.99 -8.31 -5.98
N ILE A 2 -7.49 -7.15 -5.54
CA ILE A 2 -6.64 -6.28 -6.37
C ILE A 2 -5.18 -6.65 -6.08
N PHE A 3 -4.64 -7.57 -6.88
CA PHE A 3 -3.22 -7.85 -6.94
C PHE A 3 -2.55 -6.76 -7.76
N MET A 4 -1.85 -5.81 -7.15
CA MET A 4 -0.82 -5.01 -7.84
C MET A 4 0.14 -4.38 -6.81
N SER A 5 1.25 -5.06 -6.47
CA SER A 5 2.42 -4.35 -5.92
C SER A 5 3.79 -4.95 -6.27
N GLN A 6 3.85 -5.97 -7.14
CA GLN A 6 5.13 -6.61 -7.48
C GLN A 6 5.54 -6.44 -8.95
N LEU A 7 4.62 -6.09 -9.86
CA LEU A 7 4.97 -5.88 -11.27
C LEU A 7 5.48 -4.47 -11.61
N SER A 8 5.24 -3.48 -10.75
CA SER A 8 5.65 -2.08 -10.99
C SER A 8 7.12 -1.78 -10.62
N LEU A 9 7.85 -2.76 -10.06
CA LEU A 9 9.19 -2.55 -9.51
C LEU A 9 10.32 -2.54 -10.54
N LEU A 10 10.02 -2.79 -11.82
CA LEU A 10 11.03 -2.89 -12.88
C LEU A 10 11.05 -1.73 -13.88
N TRP A 11 10.12 -0.76 -13.79
CA TRP A 11 9.99 0.26 -14.84
C TRP A 11 9.67 1.69 -14.41
N VAL A 12 9.41 1.98 -13.13
CA VAL A 12 9.20 3.35 -12.67
C VAL A 12 10.48 3.88 -12.01
N PRO A 13 11.01 5.05 -12.41
CA PRO A 13 12.15 5.69 -11.75
C PRO A 13 11.91 5.74 -10.24
N LYS A 14 12.93 5.39 -9.44
CA LYS A 14 12.80 5.26 -7.96
C LYS A 14 12.18 6.49 -7.29
N GLU A 15 12.31 7.66 -7.92
CA GLU A 15 11.77 8.95 -7.47
C GLU A 15 10.24 9.08 -7.58
N GLN A 16 9.57 8.27 -8.41
CA GLN A 16 8.10 8.32 -8.60
C GLN A 16 7.33 7.22 -7.87
N VAL A 17 8.01 6.20 -7.31
CA VAL A 17 7.40 5.12 -6.49
C VAL A 17 7.64 5.34 -4.99
N GLY A 18 8.03 6.54 -4.60
CA GLY A 18 7.96 6.99 -3.21
C GLY A 18 6.54 7.49 -2.96
N GLY A 19 5.79 6.83 -2.08
CA GLY A 19 4.45 7.30 -1.70
C GLY A 19 4.48 8.78 -1.29
N SER A 20 3.45 9.54 -1.64
CA SER A 20 3.39 10.96 -1.30
C SER A 20 3.54 11.12 0.22
N ASN A 21 4.43 12.01 0.65
CA ASN A 21 4.63 12.28 2.08
C ASN A 21 3.35 12.84 2.74
N GLN A 22 2.33 13.21 1.96
CA GLN A 22 1.06 13.77 2.43
C GLN A 22 0.33 12.89 3.44
N VAL A 23 0.34 11.56 3.25
CA VAL A 23 -0.28 10.64 4.22
C VAL A 23 0.50 10.63 5.53
N MET A 24 1.83 10.62 5.45
CA MET A 24 2.71 10.62 6.62
C MET A 24 2.67 11.95 7.38
N GLU A 25 2.39 13.06 6.68
CA GLU A 25 2.25 14.39 7.26
C GLU A 25 0.84 14.71 7.77
N CYS A 26 -0.15 13.84 7.54
CA CYS A 26 -1.53 14.04 7.97
C CYS A 26 -1.64 14.14 9.50
N GLU A 27 -2.14 15.27 9.98
CA GLU A 27 -2.23 15.55 11.42
C GLU A 27 -3.19 14.60 12.14
N VAL A 28 -4.31 14.24 11.51
CA VAL A 28 -5.26 13.25 12.05
C VAL A 28 -4.57 11.91 12.30
N LEU A 29 -3.80 11.41 11.33
CA LEU A 29 -3.08 10.14 11.46
C LEU A 29 -1.95 10.22 12.48
N LYS A 30 -1.25 11.36 12.60
CA LYS A 30 -0.25 11.60 13.65
C LYS A 30 -0.86 11.59 15.05
N GLN A 31 -2.03 12.21 15.22
CA GLN A 31 -2.75 12.23 16.49
C GLN A 31 -3.18 10.82 16.91
N ILE A 32 -3.78 10.06 16.00
CA ILE A 32 -4.18 8.67 16.25
C ILE A 32 -2.96 7.80 16.58
N ALA A 33 -1.89 7.88 15.77
CA ALA A 33 -0.65 7.15 16.01
C ALA A 33 -0.07 7.44 17.40
N LYS A 34 -0.03 8.72 17.79
CA LYS A 34 0.42 9.15 19.12
C LYS A 34 -0.48 8.60 20.23
N ALA A 35 -1.80 8.69 20.09
CA ALA A 35 -2.76 8.19 21.08
C ALA A 35 -2.65 6.68 21.29
N ARG A 36 -2.31 5.93 20.23
CA ARG A 36 -2.16 4.47 20.26
C ARG A 36 -0.74 4.01 20.60
N GLY A 37 0.23 4.93 20.69
CA GLY A 37 1.65 4.59 20.89
C GLY A 37 2.25 3.81 19.72
N LYS A 38 1.80 4.11 18.49
CA LYS A 38 2.19 3.43 17.25
C LYS A 38 2.74 4.45 16.25
N SER A 39 3.34 3.98 15.15
CA SER A 39 3.75 4.88 14.06
C SER A 39 2.59 5.21 13.12
N VAL A 40 2.72 6.31 12.37
CA VAL A 40 1.73 6.71 11.35
C VAL A 40 1.54 5.60 10.31
N THR A 41 2.62 4.92 9.91
CA THR A 41 2.52 3.76 9.01
C THR A 41 1.67 2.66 9.63
N GLN A 42 1.91 2.29 10.89
CA GLN A 42 1.10 1.27 11.57
C GLN A 42 -0.38 1.67 11.66
N ALA A 43 -0.69 2.95 11.92
CA ALA A 43 -2.07 3.45 11.93
C ALA A 43 -2.75 3.28 10.55
N CYS A 44 -2.06 3.62 9.46
CA CYS A 44 -2.59 3.40 8.11
C CYS A 44 -2.83 1.93 7.80
N LEU A 45 -1.85 1.06 8.13
CA LEU A 45 -1.95 -0.37 7.88
C LEU A 45 -3.09 -1.00 8.69
N ARG A 46 -3.23 -0.59 9.95
CA ARG A 46 -4.32 -1.03 10.83
C ARG A 46 -5.68 -0.65 10.27
N TRP A 47 -5.83 0.60 9.80
CA TRP A 47 -7.09 1.04 9.21
C TRP A 47 -7.49 0.20 8.00
N VAL A 48 -6.58 -0.02 7.04
CA VAL A 48 -6.90 -0.85 5.85
C VAL A 48 -7.25 -2.29 6.26
N TYR A 49 -6.55 -2.84 7.24
CA TYR A 49 -6.86 -4.17 7.78
C TYR A 49 -8.28 -4.25 8.38
N GLU A 50 -8.69 -3.26 9.18
CA GLU A 50 -10.04 -3.21 9.77
C GLU A 50 -11.14 -3.00 8.74
N GLN A 51 -10.85 -2.33 7.61
CA GLN A 51 -11.78 -2.25 6.47
C GLN A 51 -11.90 -3.56 5.68
N GLY A 52 -11.20 -4.63 6.08
CA GLY A 52 -11.15 -5.91 5.37
C GLY A 52 -10.26 -5.89 4.12
N GLY A 53 -9.44 -4.84 3.96
CA GLY A 53 -8.49 -4.70 2.88
C GLY A 53 -7.21 -5.52 3.12
N SER A 54 -6.54 -5.90 2.02
CA SER A 54 -5.19 -6.47 2.07
C SER A 54 -4.17 -5.41 1.71
N VAL A 55 -3.09 -5.30 2.48
CA VAL A 55 -2.02 -4.32 2.24
C VAL A 55 -0.74 -5.01 1.81
N LEU A 56 -0.09 -4.45 0.79
CA LEU A 56 1.25 -4.82 0.39
C LEU A 56 2.21 -3.70 0.74
N VAL A 57 3.12 -3.95 1.67
CA VAL A 57 4.09 -2.96 2.14
C VAL A 57 5.47 -3.27 1.60
N LYS A 58 6.08 -2.29 0.94
CA LYS A 58 7.47 -2.37 0.48
C LYS A 58 8.36 -1.60 1.46
N SER A 59 9.43 -2.24 1.92
CA SER A 59 10.51 -1.58 2.67
C SER A 59 11.83 -2.29 2.41
N PHE A 60 12.93 -1.53 2.38
CA PHE A 60 14.30 -2.06 2.33
C PHE A 60 14.93 -2.19 3.72
N SER A 61 14.32 -1.61 4.76
CA SER A 61 14.74 -1.78 6.15
C SER A 61 13.99 -2.97 6.77
N LYS A 62 14.74 -3.92 7.32
CA LYS A 62 14.21 -5.09 8.02
C LYS A 62 13.47 -4.71 9.29
N GLU A 63 13.95 -3.68 9.98
CA GLU A 63 13.37 -3.15 11.20
C GLU A 63 11.98 -2.58 10.91
N ARG A 64 11.86 -1.77 9.85
CA ARG A 64 10.55 -1.24 9.40
C ARG A 64 9.61 -2.35 8.94
N LEU A 65 10.11 -3.40 8.28
CA LEU A 65 9.28 -4.55 7.92
C LEU A 65 8.71 -5.24 9.17
N LYS A 66 9.54 -5.47 10.19
CA LYS A 66 9.10 -6.06 11.46
C LYS A 66 8.08 -5.16 12.16
N GLU A 67 8.35 -3.86 12.25
CA GLU A 67 7.44 -2.88 12.85
C GLU A 67 6.06 -2.88 12.17
N ASN A 68 6.04 -2.91 10.83
CA ASN A 68 4.79 -2.93 10.04
C ASN A 68 3.93 -4.18 10.26
N LEU A 69 4.51 -5.27 10.78
CA LEU A 69 3.76 -6.50 11.12
C LEU A 69 3.08 -6.40 12.50
N HIS A 70 3.45 -5.44 13.34
CA HIS A 70 2.87 -5.25 14.68
C HIS A 70 1.60 -4.37 14.63
N ILE A 71 0.63 -4.80 13.82
CA ILE A 71 -0.67 -4.13 13.63
C ILE A 71 -1.85 -4.96 14.13
N PHE A 72 -1.60 -6.20 14.56
CA PHE A 72 -2.66 -7.16 14.91
C PHE A 72 -2.96 -7.20 16.41
N ASP A 73 -2.07 -6.66 17.24
CA ASP A 73 -2.12 -6.65 18.70
C ASP A 73 -2.94 -5.49 19.31
N TRP A 74 -3.53 -4.63 18.46
CA TRP A 74 -4.27 -3.44 18.87
C TRP A 74 -5.31 -3.07 17.82
N GLU A 75 -6.24 -2.19 18.17
CA GLU A 75 -7.32 -1.74 17.30
C GLU A 75 -7.54 -0.22 17.37
N LEU A 76 -8.13 0.32 16.31
CA LEU A 76 -8.60 1.70 16.29
C LEU A 76 -9.89 1.81 17.12
N SER A 77 -10.10 2.93 17.81
CA SER A 77 -11.43 3.19 18.38
C SER A 77 -12.42 3.55 17.27
N ALA A 78 -13.71 3.46 17.58
CA ALA A 78 -14.76 4.00 16.71
C ALA A 78 -14.50 5.46 16.31
N GLN A 79 -14.02 6.28 17.25
CA GLN A 79 -13.67 7.68 17.00
C GLN A 79 -12.48 7.83 16.04
N ASP A 80 -11.42 7.04 16.21
CA ASP A 80 -10.27 7.08 15.30
C ASP A 80 -10.69 6.74 13.87
N SER A 81 -11.50 5.69 13.72
CA SER A 81 -12.03 5.25 12.42
C SER A 81 -12.93 6.31 11.80
N GLU A 82 -13.78 6.97 12.59
CA GLU A 82 -14.60 8.08 12.13
C GLU A 82 -13.75 9.26 11.65
N MET A 83 -12.70 9.63 12.41
CA MET A 83 -11.77 10.70 12.02
C MET A 83 -11.06 10.38 10.69
N ILE A 84 -10.64 9.13 10.47
CA ILE A 84 -10.01 8.72 9.22
C ILE A 84 -11.01 8.75 8.06
N ASN A 85 -12.26 8.33 8.28
CA ASN A 85 -13.30 8.31 7.25
C ASN A 85 -13.67 9.72 6.74
N GLN A 86 -13.39 10.77 7.52
CA GLN A 86 -13.60 12.16 7.11
C GLN A 86 -12.45 12.73 6.26
N LEU A 87 -11.34 12.01 6.09
CA LEU A 87 -10.22 12.47 5.28
C LEU A 87 -10.55 12.44 3.78
N PRO A 88 -10.09 13.43 3.00
CA PRO A 88 -10.32 13.45 1.56
C PRO A 88 -9.58 12.29 0.89
N GLN A 89 -10.32 11.47 0.15
CA GLN A 89 -9.76 10.35 -0.62
C GLN A 89 -9.52 10.78 -2.06
N LYS A 90 -8.38 10.36 -2.62
CA LYS A 90 -8.07 10.52 -4.04
C LYS A 90 -8.06 9.16 -4.71
N ASP A 91 -8.85 9.02 -5.75
CA ASP A 91 -8.80 7.84 -6.60
C ASP A 91 -7.49 7.83 -7.39
N PHE A 92 -6.66 6.82 -7.14
CA PHE A 92 -5.38 6.64 -7.83
C PHE A 92 -5.56 6.18 -9.29
N LEU A 93 -6.78 5.78 -9.68
CA LEU A 93 -7.07 5.19 -10.99
C LEU A 93 -7.49 6.26 -12.01
N GLU A 94 -6.59 7.18 -12.35
CA GLU A 94 -6.61 7.88 -13.65
C GLU A 94 -5.73 7.15 -14.69
N LEU A 95 -5.55 5.84 -14.55
CA LEU A 95 -4.95 5.04 -15.61
C LEU A 95 -6.07 4.61 -16.56
N SER A 96 -6.26 5.38 -17.63
CA SER A 96 -7.16 4.99 -18.71
C SER A 96 -6.80 3.57 -19.20
N SER A 97 -7.79 2.84 -19.70
CA SER A 97 -7.64 1.48 -20.23
C SER A 97 -6.45 1.29 -21.19
N TYR A 98 -6.01 2.38 -21.81
CA TYR A 98 -4.85 2.43 -22.70
C TYR A 98 -3.50 2.25 -21.98
N GLN A 99 -3.35 2.72 -20.74
CA GLN A 99 -2.11 2.57 -19.98
C GLN A 99 -1.97 1.17 -19.38
N MET A 100 -3.09 0.52 -19.04
CA MET A 100 -3.08 -0.87 -18.57
C MET A 100 -2.70 -1.84 -19.69
N SER A 101 -3.22 -1.69 -20.92
CA SER A 101 -2.90 -2.57 -22.05
C SER A 101 -1.43 -2.48 -22.50
N ALA A 102 -0.81 -1.29 -22.35
CA ALA A 102 0.61 -1.09 -22.60
C ALA A 102 1.49 -1.87 -21.62
N LEU A 103 1.07 -1.99 -20.35
CA LEU A 103 1.83 -2.73 -19.33
C LEU A 103 1.79 -4.25 -19.55
N ILE A 104 0.69 -4.80 -20.07
CA ILE A 104 0.55 -6.26 -20.32
C ILE A 104 1.39 -6.72 -21.52
N ASN A 105 1.58 -5.84 -22.51
CA ASN A 105 2.33 -6.14 -23.74
C ASN A 105 3.84 -5.88 -23.64
N LEU A 106 4.34 -5.47 -22.47
CA LEU A 106 5.79 -5.34 -22.26
C LEU A 106 6.43 -6.74 -22.29
N PRO A 107 7.51 -6.95 -23.08
CA PRO A 107 8.15 -8.26 -23.25
C PRO A 107 8.55 -8.96 -21.94
N ARG A 108 8.86 -8.17 -20.90
CA ARG A 108 9.22 -8.67 -19.56
C ARG A 108 8.03 -9.18 -18.74
N ILE A 109 6.85 -8.60 -18.92
CA ILE A 109 5.63 -8.99 -18.18
C ILE A 109 4.99 -10.22 -18.85
N TYR A 110 4.94 -10.22 -20.19
CA TYR A 110 4.46 -11.38 -20.96
C TYR A 110 5.27 -12.66 -20.67
N GLY A 111 6.60 -12.53 -20.51
CA GLY A 111 7.47 -13.65 -20.12
C GLY A 111 7.17 -14.22 -18.73
N MET A 112 6.93 -13.38 -17.72
CA MET A 112 6.61 -13.82 -16.36
C MET A 112 5.24 -14.51 -16.27
N VAL A 113 4.22 -13.98 -16.96
CA VAL A 113 2.88 -14.60 -16.97
C VAL A 113 2.95 -15.98 -17.63
N LYS A 114 3.66 -16.10 -18.76
CA LYS A 114 3.84 -17.37 -19.46
C LYS A 114 4.62 -18.41 -18.65
N LEU A 115 5.59 -17.98 -17.84
CA LEU A 115 6.35 -18.84 -16.93
C LEU A 115 5.50 -19.36 -15.76
N LEU A 116 4.61 -18.53 -15.22
CA LEU A 116 3.69 -18.93 -14.16
C LEU A 116 2.59 -19.89 -14.66
N GLU A 117 2.13 -19.74 -15.90
CA GLU A 117 1.15 -20.64 -16.52
C GLU A 117 1.72 -22.03 -16.85
N HIS A 118 3.04 -22.17 -16.99
CA HIS A 118 3.70 -23.43 -17.39
C HIS A 118 4.48 -24.13 -16.27
N GLY A 119 4.38 -23.65 -15.01
CA GLY A 119 4.66 -24.44 -13.81
C GLY A 119 5.99 -25.21 -13.76
N LYS A 120 7.13 -24.53 -13.91
CA LYS A 120 8.43 -25.05 -13.44
C LYS A 120 9.23 -23.92 -12.79
N MET A 121 9.69 -24.18 -11.56
CA MET A 121 10.39 -23.27 -10.64
C MET A 121 11.56 -22.52 -11.28
#